data_AF-X1UXI4-F1
#
_entry.id   AF-X1UXI4-F1
#
_cell.length_a   1.000
_cell.length_b   1.000
_cell.length_c   1.000
_cell.angle_alpha   90.00
_cell.angle_beta   90.00
_cell.angle_gamma   90.00
#
_symmetry.space_group_name_H-M   'P 1'
#
loop_
_entity.id
_entity.type
_entity.pdbx_description
1 polymer ?
#
loop_
_entity_poly.entity_id
_entity_poly.type
_entity_poly.pdbx_seq_one_letter_code
_entity_poly.pdbx_strand_id
1 'polypeptide(L)'
;MIKKIITDIIGKKEIISVPVCDKSNISIGITTFEERFNSYFIPLLKRIKEYEKEIEVIVAINGEHERGFNENFRKNILDFISSQPNVYSIMFPRFRGLSKLWNSIIIHATYDYILMLNDDLMISDPNFIDKIIKTLQRNKGRSFLINRSWSHFVLSRK
;
A
#
# COMPACT_ATOMS: atom_id res chain seq x y z
N MET A 1 55.01 5.27 7.05
CA MET A 1 54.71 5.54 8.46
C MET A 1 53.79 6.77 8.68
N ILE A 2 52.91 7.14 7.74
CA ILE A 2 51.98 8.31 7.92
C ILE A 2 50.50 7.99 7.56
N LYS A 3 50.19 6.79 7.01
CA LYS A 3 48.82 6.43 6.60
C LYS A 3 48.01 5.59 7.61
N LYS A 4 48.52 5.32 8.82
CA LYS A 4 47.92 4.36 9.77
C LYS A 4 47.51 4.93 11.14
N ILE A 5 47.55 6.25 11.33
CA ILE A 5 47.32 6.87 12.65
C ILE A 5 46.05 7.76 12.69
N ILE A 6 45.46 8.13 11.56
CA ILE A 6 44.19 8.90 11.53
C ILE A 6 43.02 7.94 11.29
N THR A 7 42.92 6.88 12.08
CA THR A 7 41.77 5.95 12.00
C THR A 7 41.21 5.58 13.37
N ASP A 8 41.88 5.97 14.47
CA ASP A 8 41.50 5.54 15.82
C ASP A 8 40.96 6.65 16.75
N ILE A 9 40.67 7.86 16.25
CA ILE A 9 40.24 9.00 17.11
C ILE A 9 38.89 9.62 16.72
N ILE A 10 38.25 9.22 15.63
CA ILE A 10 36.90 9.69 15.31
C ILE A 10 35.98 8.47 15.31
N GLY A 11 35.20 8.35 16.38
CA GLY A 11 34.29 7.24 16.62
C GLY A 11 33.54 6.84 15.37
N LYS A 12 33.43 5.53 15.14
CA LYS A 12 32.62 4.92 14.08
C LYS A 12 31.22 5.53 14.13
N LYS A 13 30.98 6.61 13.38
CA LYS A 13 29.66 6.89 12.84
C LYS A 13 29.42 5.74 11.89
N GLU A 14 28.65 4.74 12.34
CA GLU A 14 27.92 3.90 11.42
C GLU A 14 27.29 4.84 10.41
N ILE A 15 27.78 4.80 9.17
CA ILE A 15 27.05 5.34 8.04
C ILE A 15 25.85 4.41 7.94
N ILE A 16 24.80 4.71 8.70
CA ILE A 16 23.51 4.07 8.54
C ILE A 16 23.10 4.46 7.12
N SER A 17 23.32 3.56 6.17
CA SER A 17 22.83 3.72 4.81
C SER A 17 21.33 3.90 4.93
N VAL A 18 20.84 5.10 4.65
CA VAL A 18 19.41 5.36 4.62
C VAL A 18 18.84 4.37 3.60
N PRO A 19 17.85 3.53 3.95
CA PRO A 19 17.26 2.61 3.00
C PRO A 19 16.83 3.40 1.76
N VAL A 20 17.33 3.01 0.60
CA VAL A 20 16.87 3.60 -0.67
C VAL A 20 15.41 3.23 -0.81
N CYS A 21 14.52 4.21 -0.59
CA CYS A 21 13.10 4.08 -0.82
C CYS A 21 12.82 4.66 -2.21
N ASP A 22 12.32 3.81 -3.11
CA ASP A 22 11.88 4.18 -4.46
C ASP A 22 10.55 3.50 -4.79
N LYS A 23 10.01 3.78 -6.00
CA LYS A 23 8.72 3.23 -6.46
C LYS A 23 8.72 1.71 -6.54
N SER A 24 9.89 1.07 -6.70
CA SER A 24 10.00 -0.38 -6.81
C SER A 24 9.93 -1.08 -5.46
N ASN A 25 9.79 -0.33 -4.36
CA ASN A 25 9.79 -0.87 -3.00
C ASN A 25 8.50 -0.54 -2.23
N ILE A 26 7.41 -0.23 -2.93
CA ILE A 26 6.11 0.10 -2.30
C ILE A 26 4.95 -0.68 -2.92
N SER A 27 4.12 -1.26 -2.06
CA SER A 27 2.84 -1.86 -2.41
C SER A 27 1.70 -0.93 -1.99
N ILE A 28 0.59 -0.93 -2.73
CA ILE A 28 -0.65 -0.28 -2.30
C ILE A 28 -1.61 -1.34 -1.76
N GLY A 29 -2.12 -1.11 -0.56
CA GLY A 29 -3.21 -1.88 0.04
C GLY A 29 -4.54 -1.16 -0.12
N ILE A 30 -5.58 -1.85 -0.59
CA ILE A 30 -6.94 -1.30 -0.66
C ILE A 30 -7.91 -2.27 0.00
N THR A 31 -8.81 -1.76 0.85
CA THR A 31 -9.96 -2.54 1.33
C THR A 31 -11.24 -2.08 0.63
N THR A 32 -12.09 -3.01 0.21
CA THR A 32 -13.38 -2.70 -0.40
C THR A 32 -14.43 -3.77 -0.08
N PHE A 33 -15.68 -3.51 -0.45
CA PHE A 33 -16.82 -4.44 -0.35
C PHE A 33 -17.86 -4.12 -1.43
N GLU A 34 -18.92 -4.91 -1.51
CA GLU A 34 -19.89 -4.90 -2.60
C GLU A 34 -20.52 -3.52 -2.87
N GLU A 35 -21.15 -2.87 -1.88
CA GLU A 35 -21.79 -1.55 -2.08
C GLU A 35 -20.81 -0.46 -2.60
N ARG A 36 -19.50 -0.60 -2.34
CA ARG A 36 -18.49 0.38 -2.75
C ARG A 36 -17.78 0.05 -4.05
N PHE A 37 -17.98 -1.13 -4.59
CA PHE A 37 -17.25 -1.64 -5.75
C PHE A 37 -17.28 -0.68 -6.94
N ASN A 38 -18.50 -0.32 -7.39
CA ASN A 38 -18.67 0.49 -8.61
C ASN A 38 -18.36 1.97 -8.37
N SER A 39 -18.85 2.53 -7.27
CA SER A 39 -18.83 3.97 -7.02
C SER A 39 -17.50 4.49 -6.50
N TYR A 40 -16.70 3.64 -5.86
CA TYR A 40 -15.48 4.06 -5.17
C TYR A 40 -14.24 3.27 -5.62
N PHE A 41 -14.29 1.94 -5.52
CA PHE A 41 -13.11 1.11 -5.80
C PHE A 41 -12.68 1.15 -7.28
N ILE A 42 -13.62 0.99 -8.23
CA ILE A 42 -13.28 1.05 -9.66
C ILE A 42 -12.63 2.41 -10.03
N PRO A 43 -13.21 3.58 -9.70
CA PRO A 43 -12.58 4.87 -9.95
C PRO A 43 -11.19 5.01 -9.33
N LEU A 44 -11.03 4.60 -8.06
CA LEU A 44 -9.75 4.69 -7.36
C LEU A 44 -8.68 3.83 -8.05
N LEU A 45 -8.97 2.56 -8.33
CA LEU A 45 -8.00 1.66 -8.94
C LEU A 45 -7.61 2.11 -10.35
N LYS A 46 -8.58 2.53 -11.17
CA LYS A 46 -8.29 3.08 -12.50
C LYS A 46 -7.37 4.29 -12.43
N ARG A 47 -7.61 5.19 -11.47
CA ARG A 47 -6.78 6.38 -11.27
C ARG A 47 -5.36 6.04 -10.82
N ILE A 48 -5.21 5.09 -9.89
CA ILE A 48 -3.89 4.59 -9.47
C ILE A 48 -3.14 4.01 -10.67
N LYS A 49 -3.80 3.18 -11.48
CA LYS A 49 -3.17 2.52 -12.65
C LYS A 49 -2.93 3.46 -13.83
N GLU A 50 -3.69 4.56 -13.93
CA GLU A 50 -3.40 5.65 -14.87
C GLU A 50 -2.06 6.34 -14.53
N TYR A 51 -1.79 6.55 -13.25
CA TYR A 51 -0.59 7.27 -12.80
C TYR A 51 0.63 6.36 -12.62
N GLU A 52 0.41 5.13 -12.14
CA GLU A 52 1.47 4.19 -11.77
C GLU A 52 1.07 2.78 -12.24
N LYS A 53 1.12 2.56 -13.55
CA LYS A 53 0.63 1.33 -14.19
C LYS A 53 1.20 0.04 -13.57
N GLU A 54 2.49 0.05 -13.25
CA GLU A 54 3.22 -1.15 -12.81
C GLU A 54 3.21 -1.33 -11.27
N ILE A 55 2.69 -0.38 -10.49
CA ILE A 55 2.72 -0.49 -9.02
C ILE A 55 1.90 -1.68 -8.54
N GLU A 56 2.41 -2.43 -7.56
CA GLU A 56 1.65 -3.52 -6.95
C GLU A 56 0.46 -2.97 -6.18
N VAL A 57 -0.71 -3.56 -6.39
CA VAL A 57 -1.91 -3.31 -5.59
C VAL A 57 -2.44 -4.62 -5.04
N ILE A 58 -2.69 -4.66 -3.74
CA ILE A 58 -3.36 -5.77 -3.06
C ILE A 58 -4.69 -5.30 -2.53
N VAL A 59 -5.75 -5.98 -2.96
CA VAL A 59 -7.13 -5.61 -2.68
C VAL A 59 -7.73 -6.65 -1.74
N ALA A 60 -8.04 -6.26 -0.51
CA ALA A 60 -8.84 -7.07 0.39
C ALA A 60 -10.33 -6.79 0.17
N ILE A 61 -11.03 -7.79 -0.35
CA ILE A 61 -12.46 -7.76 -0.68
C ILE A 61 -13.22 -8.39 0.47
N ASN A 62 -14.02 -7.59 1.17
CA ASN A 62 -14.78 -8.02 2.33
C ASN A 62 -16.21 -8.39 1.94
N GLY A 63 -16.76 -9.36 2.66
CA GLY A 63 -18.19 -9.65 2.64
C GLY A 63 -18.96 -8.64 3.48
N GLU A 64 -20.26 -8.55 3.24
CA GLU A 64 -21.15 -7.68 4.01
C GLU A 64 -21.58 -8.30 5.33
N HIS A 65 -21.98 -7.44 6.27
CA HIS A 65 -22.50 -7.89 7.56
C HIS A 65 -23.86 -8.55 7.38
N GLU A 66 -24.05 -9.72 7.99
CA GLU A 66 -25.33 -10.47 8.01
C GLU A 66 -25.92 -10.82 6.63
N ARG A 67 -25.11 -10.76 5.56
CA ARG A 67 -25.52 -11.11 4.20
C ARG A 67 -24.64 -12.24 3.65
N GLY A 68 -25.23 -13.07 2.81
CA GLY A 68 -24.48 -14.04 2.01
C GLY A 68 -23.59 -13.32 1.00
N PHE A 69 -22.49 -13.95 0.58
CA PHE A 69 -21.62 -13.36 -0.44
C PHE A 69 -22.32 -13.39 -1.80
N ASN A 70 -22.42 -12.24 -2.46
CA ASN A 70 -23.05 -12.16 -3.77
C ASN A 70 -22.13 -12.75 -4.86
N GLU A 71 -22.59 -13.82 -5.51
CA GLU A 71 -21.83 -14.51 -6.57
C GLU A 71 -21.63 -13.66 -7.83
N ASN A 72 -22.58 -12.76 -8.15
CA ASN A 72 -22.42 -11.82 -9.25
C ASN A 72 -21.35 -10.78 -8.91
N PHE A 73 -21.36 -10.25 -7.69
CA PHE A 73 -20.30 -9.37 -7.21
C PHE A 73 -18.94 -10.08 -7.26
N ARG A 74 -18.85 -11.32 -6.74
CA ARG A 74 -17.64 -12.15 -6.76
C ARG A 74 -17.05 -12.24 -8.16
N LYS A 75 -17.88 -12.57 -9.15
CA LYS A 75 -17.46 -12.69 -10.55
C LYS A 75 -16.98 -11.34 -11.09
N ASN A 76 -17.80 -10.31 -10.96
CA ASN A 76 -17.53 -9.00 -11.55
C ASN A 76 -16.26 -8.34 -11.01
N ILE A 77 -16.00 -8.45 -9.70
CA ILE A 77 -14.78 -7.87 -9.12
C ILE A 77 -13.52 -8.62 -9.54
N LEU A 78 -13.57 -9.95 -9.65
CA LEU A 78 -12.45 -10.74 -10.12
C LEU A 78 -12.17 -10.48 -11.61
N ASP A 79 -13.21 -10.40 -12.43
CA ASP A 79 -13.09 -10.02 -13.84
C ASP A 79 -12.44 -8.64 -13.99
N PHE A 80 -12.90 -7.65 -13.22
CA PHE A 80 -12.31 -6.30 -13.23
C PHE A 80 -10.84 -6.31 -12.77
N ILE A 81 -10.52 -6.94 -11.63
CA ILE A 81 -9.16 -7.01 -11.09
C ILE A 81 -8.21 -7.72 -12.07
N SER A 82 -8.65 -8.82 -12.68
CA SER A 82 -7.83 -9.60 -13.63
C SER A 82 -7.43 -8.80 -14.88
N SER A 83 -8.18 -7.76 -15.23
CA SER A 83 -7.87 -6.85 -16.34
C SER A 83 -6.78 -5.83 -16.01
N GLN A 84 -6.38 -5.70 -14.74
CA GLN A 84 -5.42 -4.70 -14.27
C GLN A 84 -4.06 -5.37 -13.99
N PRO A 85 -2.94 -4.86 -14.55
CA PRO A 85 -1.62 -5.44 -14.31
C PRO A 85 -1.21 -5.27 -12.84
N ASN A 86 -0.53 -6.26 -12.25
CA ASN A 86 -0.02 -6.23 -10.87
C ASN A 86 -1.09 -5.84 -9.83
N VAL A 87 -2.29 -6.42 -9.95
CA VAL A 87 -3.36 -6.30 -8.94
C VAL A 87 -3.75 -7.68 -8.46
N TYR A 88 -3.71 -7.89 -7.15
CA TYR A 88 -3.99 -9.17 -6.53
C TYR A 88 -5.11 -9.03 -5.50
N SER A 89 -6.00 -10.02 -5.44
CA SER A 89 -7.16 -9.98 -4.53
C SER A 89 -7.02 -10.97 -3.38
N ILE A 90 -7.46 -10.56 -2.19
CA ILE A 90 -7.72 -11.42 -1.04
C ILE A 90 -9.20 -11.32 -0.72
N MET A 91 -9.93 -12.43 -0.81
CA MET A 91 -11.39 -12.41 -0.68
C MET A 91 -11.85 -13.03 0.64
N PHE A 92 -12.75 -12.33 1.32
CA PHE A 92 -13.40 -12.80 2.54
C PHE A 92 -14.90 -12.89 2.30
N PRO A 93 -15.48 -14.08 2.06
CA PRO A 93 -16.91 -14.24 1.77
C PRO A 93 -17.85 -13.81 2.92
N ARG A 94 -17.31 -13.59 4.11
CA ARG A 94 -18.04 -13.10 5.29
C ARG A 94 -17.33 -11.86 5.79
N PHE A 95 -18.11 -10.93 6.35
CA PHE A 95 -17.58 -9.73 6.99
C PHE A 95 -16.44 -10.06 7.97
N ARG A 96 -15.31 -9.36 7.78
CA ARG A 96 -14.18 -9.31 8.70
C ARG A 96 -13.90 -7.86 9.09
N GLY A 97 -13.39 -7.66 10.32
CA GLY A 97 -12.94 -6.35 10.76
C GLY A 97 -11.74 -5.86 9.93
N LEU A 98 -11.62 -4.54 9.79
CA LEU A 98 -10.55 -3.90 9.03
C LEU A 98 -9.15 -4.36 9.45
N SER A 99 -8.92 -4.60 10.74
CA SER A 99 -7.65 -5.12 11.25
C SER A 99 -7.26 -6.46 10.60
N LYS A 100 -8.21 -7.35 10.33
CA LYS A 100 -7.94 -8.62 9.63
C LYS A 100 -7.62 -8.37 8.15
N LEU A 101 -8.35 -7.45 7.51
CA LEU A 101 -8.11 -7.10 6.11
C LEU A 101 -6.72 -6.47 5.92
N TRP A 102 -6.41 -5.43 6.71
CA TRP A 102 -5.12 -4.75 6.68
C TRP A 102 -3.96 -5.71 6.95
N ASN A 103 -4.05 -6.56 7.98
CA ASN A 103 -3.00 -7.55 8.25
C ASN A 103 -2.84 -8.54 7.10
N SER A 104 -3.93 -8.94 6.44
CA SER A 104 -3.84 -9.83 5.28
C SER A 104 -3.12 -9.14 4.12
N ILE A 105 -3.45 -7.88 3.84
CA ILE A 105 -2.72 -7.08 2.85
C ILE A 105 -1.23 -7.01 3.19
N ILE A 106 -0.87 -6.71 4.44
CA ILE A 106 0.52 -6.57 4.90
C ILE A 106 1.31 -7.89 4.74
N ILE A 107 0.67 -9.02 5.02
CA ILE A 107 1.28 -10.35 4.88
C ILE A 107 1.51 -10.70 3.40
N HIS A 108 0.58 -10.34 2.52
CA HIS A 108 0.66 -10.66 1.10
C HIS A 108 1.44 -9.65 0.26
N ALA A 109 1.76 -8.46 0.82
CA ALA A 109 2.57 -7.44 0.16
C ALA A 109 3.98 -7.95 -0.15
N THR A 110 4.40 -7.81 -1.40
CA THR A 110 5.77 -8.13 -1.81
C THR A 110 6.77 -7.21 -1.13
N TYR A 111 6.46 -5.91 -1.06
CA TYR A 111 7.38 -4.89 -0.59
C TYR A 111 7.17 -4.48 0.88
N ASP A 112 8.21 -3.93 1.50
CA ASP A 112 8.21 -3.58 2.93
C ASP A 112 7.52 -2.27 3.27
N TYR A 113 7.35 -1.39 2.28
CA TYR A 113 6.53 -0.20 2.44
C TYR A 113 5.15 -0.47 1.85
N ILE A 114 4.12 -0.31 2.67
CA ILE A 114 2.74 -0.53 2.26
C ILE A 114 1.96 0.76 2.47
N LEU A 115 1.51 1.37 1.37
CA LEU A 115 0.54 2.47 1.41
C LEU A 115 -0.86 1.88 1.52
N MET A 116 -1.44 1.91 2.72
CA MET A 116 -2.81 1.47 2.97
C MET A 116 -3.79 2.60 2.63
N LEU A 117 -4.80 2.28 1.84
CA LEU A 117 -5.86 3.18 1.40
C LEU A 117 -7.24 2.57 1.64
N ASN A 118 -8.20 3.40 2.05
CA ASN A 118 -9.60 3.09 1.86
C ASN A 118 -10.03 3.39 0.41
N ASP A 119 -11.13 2.79 -0.02
CA ASP A 119 -11.65 2.92 -1.38
C ASP A 119 -12.35 4.25 -1.68
N ASP A 120 -12.77 4.99 -0.65
CA ASP A 120 -13.50 6.27 -0.74
C ASP A 120 -12.61 7.50 -1.01
N LEU A 121 -11.42 7.28 -1.58
CA LEU A 121 -10.48 8.32 -1.93
C LEU A 121 -10.61 8.84 -3.35
N MET A 122 -10.30 10.13 -3.49
CA MET A 122 -10.02 10.75 -4.78
C MET A 122 -8.56 11.20 -4.85
N ILE A 123 -7.82 10.62 -5.80
CA ILE A 123 -6.43 11.01 -6.09
C ILE A 123 -6.45 11.93 -7.31
N SER A 124 -6.15 13.22 -7.09
CA SER A 124 -6.14 14.24 -8.16
C SER A 124 -4.73 14.59 -8.65
N ASP A 125 -3.69 14.23 -7.89
CA ASP A 125 -2.32 14.56 -8.22
C ASP A 125 -1.59 13.33 -8.83
N PRO A 126 -1.13 13.39 -10.08
CA PRO A 126 -0.39 12.29 -10.71
C PRO A 126 0.93 11.98 -10.00
N ASN A 127 1.49 12.92 -9.23
CA ASN A 127 2.76 12.74 -8.51
C ASN A 127 2.55 12.27 -7.05
N PHE A 128 1.37 11.74 -6.70
CA PHE A 128 1.09 11.39 -5.31
C PHE A 128 2.04 10.33 -4.75
N ILE A 129 2.41 9.31 -5.54
CA ILE A 129 3.39 8.29 -5.11
C ILE A 129 4.77 8.90 -4.90
N ASP A 130 5.20 9.83 -5.77
CA ASP A 130 6.47 10.54 -5.58
C ASP A 130 6.49 11.36 -4.28
N LYS A 131 5.36 11.94 -3.89
CA LYS A 131 5.23 12.64 -2.60
C LYS A 131 5.31 11.68 -1.42
N ILE A 132 4.70 10.49 -1.53
CA ILE A 132 4.81 9.43 -0.51
C ILE A 132 6.26 8.98 -0.35
N ILE A 133 6.97 8.71 -1.45
CA ILE A 133 8.37 8.28 -1.42
C ILE A 133 9.27 9.36 -0.83
N LYS A 134 9.11 10.62 -1.24
CA LYS A 134 9.86 11.74 -0.65
C LYS A 134 9.61 11.86 0.86
N THR A 135 8.40 11.55 1.31
CA THR A 135 8.04 11.57 2.74
C THR A 135 8.73 10.41 3.48
N LEU A 136 8.72 9.20 2.92
CA LEU A 136 9.47 8.06 3.46
C LEU A 136 10.96 8.35 3.56
N GLN A 137 11.57 8.92 2.51
CA GLN A 137 12.99 9.28 2.53
C GLN A 137 13.30 10.30 3.64
N ARG A 138 12.46 11.35 3.78
CA ARG A 138 12.61 12.37 4.82
C ARG A 138 12.43 11.82 6.23
N ASN A 139 11.51 10.88 6.43
CA ASN A 139 11.20 10.30 7.73
C ASN A 139 12.08 9.08 8.08
N LYS A 140 13.07 8.76 7.24
CA LYS A 140 13.99 7.62 7.37
C LYS A 140 13.29 6.26 7.31
N GLY A 141 12.29 6.13 6.44
CA GLY A 141 11.57 4.88 6.17
C GLY A 141 10.60 4.46 7.27
N ARG A 142 10.20 5.37 8.17
CA ARG A 142 9.27 5.06 9.26
C ARG A 142 7.82 5.09 8.79
N SER A 143 6.97 4.29 9.44
CA SER A 143 5.52 4.36 9.26
C SER A 143 4.98 5.76 9.60
N PHE A 144 3.94 6.20 8.90
CA PHE A 144 3.28 7.49 9.16
C PHE A 144 1.82 7.49 8.74
N LEU A 145 1.03 8.35 9.39
CA LEU A 145 -0.35 8.61 9.03
C LEU A 145 -0.45 9.71 7.98
N ILE A 146 -1.43 9.59 7.08
CA ILE A 146 -1.81 10.65 6.16
C ILE A 146 -3.06 11.32 6.74
N ASN A 147 -3.06 12.65 6.83
CA ASN A 147 -4.14 13.44 7.44
C ASN A 147 -4.48 13.02 8.89
N ARG A 148 -3.50 12.48 9.64
CA ARG A 148 -3.68 11.99 11.02
C ARG A 148 -4.80 10.93 11.17
N SER A 149 -5.05 10.16 10.10
CA SER A 149 -6.11 9.14 10.07
C SER A 149 -5.54 7.75 9.76
N TRP A 150 -6.20 6.71 10.27
CA TRP A 150 -5.96 5.30 9.91
C TRP A 150 -6.68 4.87 8.64
N SER A 151 -7.48 5.74 8.03
CA SER A 151 -8.06 5.50 6.71
C SER A 151 -6.96 5.42 5.63
N HIS A 152 -5.86 6.16 5.82
CA HIS A 152 -4.77 6.25 4.86
C HIS A 152 -3.44 6.40 5.60
N PHE A 153 -2.55 5.42 5.45
CA PHE A 153 -1.27 5.42 6.15
C PHE A 153 -0.23 4.64 5.38
N VAL A 154 1.03 4.88 5.70
CA VAL A 154 2.13 4.04 5.25
C VAL A 154 2.66 3.23 6.42
N LEU A 155 2.77 1.93 6.20
CA LEU A 155 3.44 0.99 7.10
C LEU A 155 4.82 0.63 6.56
N SER A 156 5.83 0.65 7.42
CA SER A 156 7.12 -0.02 7.22
C SER A 156 7.14 -1.33 8.00
N ARG A 157 7.55 -2.42 7.36
CA ARG A 157 7.89 -3.71 8.04
C ARG A 157 9.31 -3.72 8.62
N LYS A 158 10.14 -2.73 8.30
CA LYS A 158 11.51 -2.54 8.80
C LYS A 158 11.53 -1.74 10.10
#